data_AF-A0A529QBD6-F1
#
_entry.id   AF-A0A529QBD6-F1
#
_cell.length_a   1.000
_cell.length_b   1.000
_cell.length_c   1.000
_cell.angle_alpha   90.00
_cell.angle_beta   90.00
_cell.angle_gamma   90.00
#
_symmetry.space_group_name_H-M   'P 1'
#
loop_
_entity.id
_entity.type
_entity.pdbx_description
1 polymer ?
#
loop_
_entity_poly.entity_id
_entity_poly.type
_entity_poly.pdbx_seq_one_letter_code
_entity_poly.pdbx_strand_id
1 'polypeptide(L)' 'MASAAEQLASNLNFAAFAKAEDLKKRIWFTIGALLVYRLGTYIPLPGINPDAFAQAFSSQSKGVLGMFNM' A
#
# COMPACT_ATOMS: atom_id res chain seq x y z
N MET A 1 -3.84 -32.30 10.01
CA MET A 1 -4.56 -31.76 8.84
C MET A 1 -3.75 -30.55 8.38
N ALA A 2 -2.96 -30.69 7.31
CA ALA A 2 -2.13 -29.57 6.83
C ALA A 2 -3.05 -28.43 6.38
N SER A 3 -2.78 -27.22 6.89
CA SER A 3 -3.64 -26.06 6.69
C SER A 3 -3.70 -25.72 5.20
N ALA A 4 -4.84 -25.23 4.70
CA ALA A 4 -5.00 -24.81 3.31
C ALA A 4 -3.93 -23.78 2.87
N ALA A 5 -3.36 -23.04 3.84
CA ALA A 5 -2.23 -22.15 3.65
C ALA A 5 -0.93 -22.89 3.24
N GLU A 6 -0.66 -24.06 3.81
CA GLU A 6 0.52 -24.87 3.47
C GLU A 6 0.37 -25.51 2.07
N GLN A 7 -0.84 -25.92 1.68
CA GLN A 7 -1.10 -26.44 0.34
C GLN A 7 -1.04 -25.36 -0.75
N LEU A 8 -1.45 -24.13 -0.42
CA LEU A 8 -1.27 -22.97 -1.31
C LEU A 8 0.23 -22.71 -1.48
N ALA A 9 0.98 -22.61 -0.38
CA ALA A 9 2.41 -22.35 -0.39
C ALA A 9 3.21 -23.44 -1.12
N SER A 10 2.83 -24.71 -0.99
CA SER A 10 3.49 -25.82 -1.70
C SER A 10 3.23 -25.82 -3.21
N ASN A 11 2.14 -25.20 -3.67
CA ASN A 11 1.82 -25.04 -5.10
C ASN A 11 2.31 -23.71 -5.69
N LEU A 12 2.83 -22.78 -4.87
CA LEU A 12 3.48 -21.57 -5.36
C LEU A 12 4.82 -21.93 -6.00
N ASN A 13 4.80 -22.24 -7.30
CA ASN A 13 6.02 -22.49 -8.06
C ASN A 13 6.75 -21.17 -8.36
N PHE A 14 7.54 -20.67 -7.40
CA PHE A 14 8.37 -19.48 -7.56
C PHE A 14 9.34 -19.56 -8.76
N ALA A 15 9.70 -20.76 -9.22
CA ALA A 15 10.52 -20.95 -10.42
C ALA A 15 9.74 -20.69 -11.73
N ALA A 16 8.41 -20.91 -11.77
CA ALA A 16 7.56 -20.50 -12.88
C ALA A 16 7.35 -18.98 -12.91
N PHE A 17 7.21 -18.36 -11.73
CA PHE A 17 7.18 -16.89 -11.59
C PHE A 17 8.49 -16.24 -12.07
N ALA A 18 9.65 -16.88 -11.84
CA ALA A 18 10.95 -16.39 -12.32
C ALA A 18 11.18 -16.58 -13.83
N LYS A 19 10.59 -17.62 -14.44
CA LYS A 19 10.63 -17.83 -15.91
C LYS A 19 9.71 -16.88 -16.69
N ALA A 20 8.66 -16.37 -16.06
CA ALA A 20 7.73 -15.44 -16.69
C ALA A 20 8.30 -14.00 -16.70
N GLU A 21 9.13 -13.67 -17.69
CA GLU A 21 9.70 -12.32 -17.85
C GLU A 21 8.62 -11.22 -17.86
N ASP A 22 7.48 -11.46 -18.52
CA ASP A 22 6.35 -10.52 -18.54
C ASP A 22 5.78 -10.23 -17.15
N LEU A 23 5.70 -11.26 -16.30
CA LEU A 23 5.19 -11.11 -14.95
C LEU A 23 6.16 -10.30 -14.08
N LYS A 24 7.47 -10.56 -14.21
CA LYS A 24 8.52 -9.78 -13.55
C LYS A 24 8.46 -8.30 -13.96
N LYS A 25 8.28 -7.99 -15.25
CA LYS A 25 8.13 -6.60 -15.74
C LYS A 25 6.94 -5.88 -15.10
N ARG A 26 5.80 -6.56 -14.98
CA ARG A 26 4.60 -6.00 -14.33
C ARG A 26 4.81 -5.75 -12.84
N ILE A 27 5.44 -6.68 -12.13
CA ILE A 27 5.75 -6.52 -10.71
C ILE A 27 6.68 -5.32 -10.48
N TRP A 28 7.73 -5.17 -11.29
CA TRP A 28 8.62 -4.01 -11.21
C TRP A 28 7.92 -2.69 -11.52
N PHE A 29 7.01 -2.67 -12.49
CA PHE A 29 6.18 -1.50 -12.77
C PHE A 29 5.32 -1.13 -11.57
N THR A 30 4.62 -2.10 -10.96
CA THR A 30 3.78 -1.86 -9.78
C THR A 30 4.60 -1.36 -8.60
N ILE A 31 5.77 -1.95 -8.32
CA ILE A 31 6.65 -1.48 -7.25
C ILE A 31 7.14 -0.05 -7.51
N GLY A 32 7.52 0.27 -8.75
CA GLY A 32 7.88 1.63 -9.15
C GLY A 32 6.72 2.63 -8.97
N ALA A 33 5.51 2.24 -9.37
CA ALA A 33 4.31 3.05 -9.21
C ALA A 33 3.98 3.30 -7.72
N LEU A 34 4.13 2.29 -6.86
CA LEU A 34 3.94 2.43 -5.41
C LEU A 34 4.99 3.36 -4.78
N LEU A 35 6.24 3.32 -5.24
CA LEU A 35 7.28 4.27 -4.82
C LEU A 35 6.93 5.70 -5.22
N VAL A 36 6.50 5.92 -6.47
CA VAL A 36 6.07 7.24 -6.95
C VAL A 36 4.85 7.74 -6.16
N TYR A 37 3.86 6.89 -5.92
CA TYR A 37 2.72 7.22 -5.07
C TYR A 37 3.19 7.64 -3.68
N ARG A 38 4.09 6.86 -3.06
CA ARG A 38 4.59 7.14 -1.72
C ARG A 38 5.34 8.48 -1.69
N LEU A 39 6.20 8.76 -2.66
CA LEU A 39 6.89 10.04 -2.80
C LEU A 39 5.93 11.20 -3.08
N GLY A 40 4.90 10.98 -3.90
CA GLY A 40 3.84 11.92 -4.20
C GLY A 40 3.06 12.35 -2.96
N THR A 41 2.81 11.44 -2.02
CA THR A 41 2.13 11.78 -0.75
C THR A 41 2.96 12.67 0.18
N TYR A 42 4.29 12.70 0.02
CA TYR A 42 5.16 13.61 0.78
C TYR A 42 5.27 15.00 0.17
N ILE A 43 4.72 15.22 -1.03
CA ILE A 43 4.65 16.54 -1.66
C ILE A 43 3.33 17.17 -1.18
N PRO A 44 3.36 18.03 -0.15
CA PRO A 44 2.15 18.70 0.29
C PRO A 44 1.61 19.53 -0.87
N LEU A 45 0.30 19.44 -1.10
CA LEU A 45 -0.36 20.25 -2.10
C LEU A 45 -0.13 21.73 -1.75
N PRO A 46 0.39 22.55 -2.69
CA PRO A 46 0.62 23.96 -2.43
C PRO A 46 -0.71 24.62 -2.08
N GLY A 47 -0.78 25.21 -0.88
CA GLY A 47 -2.00 25.82 -0.34
C GLY A 47 -2.69 25.05 0.80
N ILE A 48 -2.19 23.88 1.21
CA ILE A 48 -2.65 23.19 2.43
C ILE A 48 -1.69 23.51 3.58
N ASN A 49 -2.20 24.10 4.66
CA ASN A 49 -1.45 24.30 5.91
C ASN A 49 -1.46 23.00 6.72
N PRO A 50 -0.33 22.29 6.87
CA PRO A 50 -0.27 21.00 7.58
C PRO A 50 -0.64 21.14 9.05
N ASP A 51 -0.30 22.25 9.70
CA ASP A 51 -0.68 22.55 11.09
C ASP A 51 -2.20 22.72 11.26
N ALA A 52 -2.86 23.41 10.32
CA ALA A 52 -4.31 23.57 10.35
C ALA A 52 -5.03 22.25 10.06
N PHE A 53 -4.48 21.42 9.16
CA PHE A 53 -4.97 20.08 8.89
C PHE A 53 -4.80 19.15 10.10
N ALA A 54 -3.66 19.21 10.79
CA ALA A 54 -3.40 18.44 12.00
C ALA A 54 -4.32 18.86 13.16
N GLN A 55 -4.59 20.16 13.30
CA GLN A 55 -5.50 20.69 14.33
C GLN A 55 -6.97 20.32 14.03
N ALA A 56 -7.39 20.38 12.76
CA ALA A 56 -8.69 19.88 12.32
C ALA A 56 -8.81 18.37 12.54
N PHE A 57 -7.79 17.58 12.19
CA PHE A 57 -7.76 16.12 12.37
C PHE A 57 -7.81 15.74 13.85
N SER A 58 -7.06 16.44 14.72
CA SER A 58 -7.09 16.24 16.17
C SER A 58 -8.43 16.61 16.80
N SER A 59 -9.07 17.68 16.32
CA SER A 59 -10.40 18.10 16.78
C SER A 59 -11.49 17.13 16.32
N GLN A 60 -11.34 16.57 15.11
CA GLN A 60 -12.27 15.67 14.45
C GLN A 60 -12.09 14.19 14.85
N SER A 61 -10.93 13.83 15.44
CA SER A 61 -10.60 12.49 15.96
C SER A 61 -11.52 12.02 17.10
N LYS A 62 -12.41 12.87 17.63
CA LYS A 62 -13.46 12.47 18.59
C LYS A 62 -14.77 12.02 17.93
N GLY A 63 -14.91 12.16 16.62
CA GLY A 63 -16.08 11.72 15.86
C GLY A 63 -15.71 10.73 14.75
N VAL A 64 -16.74 10.18 14.11
CA VAL A 64 -16.81 9.15 13.03
C VAL A 64 -15.54 8.92 12.18
N LEU A 65 -14.71 9.93 11.92
CA LEU A 65 -13.40 9.81 11.25
C LEU A 65 -12.34 9.01 12.04
N GLY A 66 -12.46 8.89 13.37
CA GLY A 66 -11.65 7.96 14.17
C GLY A 66 -11.99 6.47 13.95
N MET A 67 -13.18 6.17 13.41
CA MET A 67 -13.58 4.80 13.04
C MET A 67 -13.08 4.40 11.63
N PHE A 68 -12.72 5.38 10.79
CA PHE A 68 -12.13 5.16 9.47
C PHE A 68 -10.60 4.99 9.49
N ASN A 69 -9.96 5.20 10.64
CA ASN A 69 -8.54 4.94 10.85
C ASN A 69 -8.36 3.63 11.63
N MET A 70 -8.66 2.50 10.99
CA MET A 70 -8.37 1.16 11.47
C MET A 70 -7.78 0.32 10.34
#